data_AF-D8FCZ0-F1
#
_entry.id   AF-D8FCZ0-F1
#
_cell.length_a   1.000
_cell.length_b   1.000
_cell.length_c   1.000
_cell.angle_alpha   90.00
_cell.angle_beta   90.00
_cell.angle_gamma   90.00
#
_symmetry.space_group_name_H-M   'P 1'
#
loop_
_entity.id
_entity.type
_entity.pdbx_description
1 polymer ?
#
loop_
_entity_poly.entity_id
_entity_poly.type
_entity_poly.pdbx_seq_one_letter_code
_entity_poly.pdbx_strand_id
1 'polypeptide(L)'
;MEYPKIGDMVTTEQALDLCRHFNLDYLIQRIEAHPEQYKPWKFDGCSGLPDEIMGLFTGCDWRDITYKCCLPHDLCYGYGELGNRIERKRVDMKFHSDLVTKAGVKEWQATAFLAGVRIGGAEAFGLSFSWGFAHKNQ
;
A
#
# COMPACT_ATOMS: atom_id res chain seq x y z
N MET A 1 -9.60 -14.74 -3.50
CA MET A 1 -8.32 -14.30 -4.09
C MET A 1 -7.19 -14.83 -3.25
N GLU A 2 -6.11 -15.31 -3.86
CA GLU A 2 -4.87 -15.63 -3.15
C GLU A 2 -4.01 -14.36 -3.07
N TYR A 3 -3.51 -14.04 -1.87
CA TYR A 3 -2.65 -12.87 -1.67
C TYR A 3 -1.18 -13.21 -1.95
N PRO A 4 -0.38 -12.26 -2.47
CA PRO A 4 1.06 -12.47 -2.63
C PRO A 4 1.71 -12.72 -1.26
N LYS A 5 2.68 -13.63 -1.21
CA LYS A 5 3.52 -13.80 -0.02
C LYS A 5 4.56 -12.69 0.02
N ILE A 6 5.03 -12.36 1.21
CA ILE A 6 6.13 -11.42 1.37
C ILE A 6 7.34 -11.98 0.60
N GLY A 7 7.86 -11.16 -0.31
CA GLY A 7 8.93 -11.50 -1.21
C GLY A 7 8.50 -11.84 -2.63
N ASP A 8 7.21 -12.09 -2.86
CA ASP A 8 6.68 -12.37 -4.19
C ASP A 8 6.69 -11.11 -5.07
N MET A 9 6.81 -11.31 -6.37
CA MET A 9 6.66 -10.25 -7.36
C MET A 9 5.18 -10.10 -7.72
N VAL A 10 4.63 -8.90 -7.51
CA VAL A 10 3.30 -8.51 -7.96
C VAL A 10 3.41 -7.97 -9.38
N THR A 11 2.84 -8.70 -10.35
CA THR A 11 2.75 -8.23 -11.75
C THR A 11 1.60 -7.25 -11.93
N THR A 12 1.56 -6.55 -13.06
CA THR A 12 0.45 -5.64 -13.38
C THR A 12 -0.89 -6.39 -13.46
N GLU A 13 -0.90 -7.62 -13.98
CA GLU A 13 -2.09 -8.47 -14.05
C GLU A 13 -2.58 -8.85 -12.64
N GLN A 14 -1.67 -9.28 -11.77
CA GLN A 14 -2.01 -9.60 -10.38
C GLN A 14 -2.47 -8.34 -9.63
N ALA A 15 -1.87 -7.18 -9.89
CA ALA A 15 -2.29 -5.92 -9.30
C ALA A 15 -3.72 -5.52 -9.72
N LEU A 16 -4.11 -5.73 -10.98
CA LEU A 16 -5.48 -5.49 -11.45
C LEU A 16 -6.48 -6.38 -10.71
N ASP A 17 -6.15 -7.65 -10.55
CA ASP A 17 -6.94 -8.62 -9.81
C ASP A 17 -7.10 -8.24 -8.34
N LEU A 18 -6.02 -7.80 -7.69
CA LEU A 18 -6.06 -7.25 -6.33
C LEU A 18 -6.88 -5.95 -6.26
N CYS A 19 -6.76 -5.06 -7.25
CA CYS A 19 -7.55 -3.83 -7.30
C CYS A 19 -9.05 -4.14 -7.39
N ARG A 20 -9.46 -5.14 -8.17
CA ARG A 20 -10.85 -5.62 -8.22
C ARG A 20 -11.31 -6.12 -6.85
N HIS A 21 -10.48 -6.92 -6.20
CA HIS A 21 -10.77 -7.45 -4.86
C HIS A 21 -10.92 -6.36 -3.80
N PHE A 22 -10.14 -5.28 -3.87
CA PHE A 22 -10.20 -4.15 -2.94
C PHE A 22 -11.12 -3.00 -3.36
N ASN A 23 -11.87 -3.14 -4.46
CA ASN A 23 -12.73 -2.12 -5.05
C ASN A 23 -11.98 -0.81 -5.36
N LEU A 24 -10.80 -0.91 -5.98
CA LEU A 24 -9.95 0.21 -6.40
C LEU A 24 -10.14 0.52 -7.89
N ASP A 25 -11.40 0.70 -8.32
CA ASP A 25 -11.77 0.84 -9.75
C ASP A 25 -11.02 1.96 -10.46
N TYR A 26 -10.70 3.04 -9.75
CA TYR A 26 -9.93 4.17 -10.30
C TYR A 26 -8.49 3.77 -10.66
N LEU A 27 -7.88 2.83 -9.94
CA LEU A 27 -6.57 2.28 -10.29
C LEU A 27 -6.67 1.32 -11.46
N ILE A 28 -7.73 0.51 -11.54
CA ILE A 28 -7.98 -0.38 -12.68
C ILE A 28 -8.00 0.45 -13.97
N GLN A 29 -8.82 1.50 -14.01
CA GLN A 29 -8.91 2.39 -15.17
C GLN A 29 -7.54 3.01 -15.55
N ARG A 30 -6.76 3.42 -14.54
CA ARG A 30 -5.45 4.03 -14.73
C ARG A 30 -4.42 3.03 -15.28
N ILE A 31 -4.39 1.81 -14.73
CA ILE A 31 -3.47 0.75 -15.13
C ILE A 31 -3.81 0.26 -16.54
N GLU A 32 -5.09 0.04 -16.84
CA GLU A 32 -5.54 -0.45 -18.15
C GLU A 32 -5.37 0.60 -19.26
N ALA A 33 -5.45 1.91 -18.94
CA ALA A 33 -5.21 2.98 -19.91
C ALA A 33 -3.76 3.04 -20.40
N HIS A 34 -2.79 2.72 -19.53
CA HIS A 34 -1.35 2.87 -19.79
C HIS A 34 -0.51 1.74 -19.15
N PRO A 35 -0.76 0.46 -19.49
CA PRO A 35 -0.09 -0.66 -18.84
C PRO A 35 1.43 -0.64 -19.03
N GLU A 36 1.92 -0.04 -20.12
CA GLU A 36 3.33 0.11 -20.45
C GLU A 36 4.11 1.01 -19.49
N GLN A 37 3.43 1.85 -18.70
CA GLN A 37 4.06 2.76 -17.74
C GLN A 37 4.48 2.06 -16.44
N TYR A 38 3.97 0.86 -16.19
CA TYR A 38 4.14 0.18 -14.90
C TYR A 38 5.11 -1.01 -14.97
N LYS A 39 5.85 -1.23 -13.88
CA LYS A 39 6.74 -2.38 -13.67
C LYS A 39 6.24 -3.26 -12.53
N PRO A 40 6.52 -4.58 -12.55
CA PRO A 40 6.30 -5.43 -11.39
C PRO A 40 7.09 -4.94 -10.18
N TRP A 41 6.57 -5.20 -8.99
CA TRP A 41 7.17 -4.77 -7.73
C TRP A 41 7.16 -5.92 -6.71
N LYS A 42 8.08 -5.89 -5.76
CA LYS A 42 8.21 -6.93 -4.74
C LYS A 42 7.30 -6.58 -3.57
N PHE A 43 6.40 -7.46 -3.19
CA PHE A 43 5.58 -7.28 -2.00
C PHE A 43 6.44 -7.44 -0.75
N ASP A 44 6.53 -6.41 0.08
CA ASP A 44 7.38 -6.39 1.29
C ASP A 44 6.58 -6.39 2.60
N GLY A 45 5.25 -6.58 2.53
CA GLY A 45 4.38 -6.61 3.69
C GLY A 45 4.01 -5.20 4.12
N CYS A 46 4.29 -4.84 5.37
CA CYS A 46 4.26 -3.44 5.79
C CYS A 46 5.69 -2.90 5.83
N SER A 47 6.04 -2.08 4.84
CA SER A 47 7.41 -1.60 4.67
C SER A 47 8.00 -1.00 5.95
N GLY A 48 9.23 -1.42 6.29
CA GLY A 48 10.00 -0.88 7.42
C GLY A 48 9.65 -1.45 8.80
N LEU A 49 8.72 -2.41 8.90
CA LEU A 49 8.35 -3.05 10.17
C LEU A 49 8.26 -4.57 10.00
N PRO A 50 9.10 -5.37 10.66
CA PRO A 50 8.95 -6.82 10.67
C PRO A 50 7.59 -7.24 11.27
N ASP A 51 6.92 -8.21 10.65
CA ASP A 51 5.56 -8.65 11.02
C ASP A 51 5.43 -9.08 12.49
N GLU A 52 6.44 -9.78 13.02
CA GLU A 52 6.45 -10.23 14.42
C GLU A 52 6.50 -9.06 15.41
N ILE A 53 7.25 -8.01 15.06
CA ILE A 53 7.32 -6.77 15.85
C ILE A 53 5.99 -6.02 15.76
N MET A 54 5.34 -6.07 14.60
CA MET A 54 4.05 -5.44 14.39
C MET A 54 2.94 -6.04 15.25
N GLY A 55 2.84 -7.38 15.27
CA GLY A 55 1.84 -8.07 16.11
C GLY A 55 2.07 -7.78 17.60
N LEU A 56 3.34 -7.79 18.04
CA LEU A 56 3.68 -7.43 19.42
C LEU A 56 3.36 -5.97 19.75
N PHE A 57 3.72 -5.04 18.86
CA PHE A 57 3.53 -3.61 19.08
C PHE A 57 2.05 -3.23 19.10
N THR A 58 1.26 -3.75 18.16
CA THR A 58 -0.16 -3.41 18.01
C THR A 58 -1.07 -4.22 18.93
N GLY A 59 -0.66 -5.44 19.30
CA GLY A 59 -1.55 -6.41 19.95
C GLY A 59 -2.62 -6.96 19.01
N CYS A 60 -2.45 -6.78 17.70
CA CYS A 60 -3.38 -7.21 16.65
C CYS A 60 -2.76 -8.35 15.82
N ASP A 61 -3.59 -9.02 15.02
CA ASP A 61 -3.10 -9.98 14.02
C ASP A 61 -2.33 -9.23 12.92
N TRP A 62 -1.04 -9.52 12.81
CA TRP A 62 -0.17 -8.93 11.79
C TRP A 62 -0.69 -9.21 10.38
N ARG A 63 -1.35 -10.36 10.14
CA ARG A 63 -1.90 -10.70 8.82
C ARG A 63 -3.02 -9.76 8.42
N ASP A 64 -3.85 -9.35 9.37
CA ASP A 64 -4.91 -8.40 9.10
C ASP A 64 -4.34 -7.04 8.74
N ILE A 65 -3.30 -6.58 9.43
CA ILE A 65 -2.60 -5.34 9.07
C ILE A 65 -1.99 -5.47 7.67
N THR A 66 -1.20 -6.51 7.42
CA THR A 66 -0.50 -6.72 6.15
C THR A 66 -1.46 -6.84 4.98
N TYR A 67 -2.49 -7.69 5.06
CA TYR A 67 -3.32 -8.02 3.90
C TYR A 67 -4.60 -7.19 3.79
N LYS A 68 -5.13 -6.61 4.88
CA LYS A 68 -6.33 -5.78 4.82
C LYS A 68 -6.02 -4.28 4.82
N CYS A 69 -4.80 -3.87 5.21
CA CYS A 69 -4.41 -2.47 5.31
C CYS A 69 -3.21 -2.13 4.40
N CYS A 70 -2.08 -2.82 4.55
CA CYS A 70 -0.85 -2.49 3.81
C CYS A 70 -0.95 -2.83 2.33
N LEU A 71 -1.34 -4.06 1.97
CA LEU A 71 -1.50 -4.46 0.57
C LEU A 71 -2.39 -3.52 -0.28
N PRO A 72 -3.61 -3.13 0.16
CA PRO A 72 -4.38 -2.14 -0.60
C PRO A 72 -3.77 -0.73 -0.58
N HIS A 73 -3.03 -0.36 0.47
CA HIS A 73 -2.28 0.91 0.51
C HIS A 73 -1.11 0.90 -0.48
N ASP A 74 -0.36 -0.20 -0.58
CA ASP A 74 0.74 -0.40 -1.52
C ASP A 74 0.28 -0.36 -2.98
N LEU A 75 -0.89 -0.95 -3.28
CA LEU A 75 -1.50 -0.81 -4.62
C LEU A 75 -1.76 0.67 -4.94
N CYS A 76 -2.36 1.40 -4.00
CA CYS A 76 -2.60 2.84 -4.19
C CYS A 76 -1.31 3.64 -4.31
N TYR A 77 -0.27 3.26 -3.57
CA TYR A 77 1.03 3.91 -3.60
C TYR A 77 1.78 3.63 -4.89
N GLY A 78 1.90 2.36 -5.29
CA GLY A 78 2.62 1.96 -6.49
C GLY A 78 2.03 2.58 -7.75
N TYR A 79 0.70 2.55 -7.88
CA TYR A 79 -0.03 3.02 -9.06
C TYR A 79 -0.62 4.43 -8.90
N GLY A 80 -0.20 5.17 -7.87
CA GLY A 80 -0.62 6.55 -7.64
C GLY A 80 -0.25 7.49 -8.78
N GLU A 81 -1.02 8.57 -9.00
CA GLU A 81 -0.63 9.60 -9.97
C GLU A 81 0.54 10.43 -9.44
N LEU A 82 1.66 10.43 -10.16
CA LEU A 82 2.86 11.20 -9.79
C LEU A 82 2.53 12.68 -9.60
N GLY A 83 3.10 13.30 -8.56
CA GLY A 83 2.81 14.68 -8.17
C GLY A 83 1.46 14.90 -7.46
N ASN A 84 0.55 13.92 -7.44
CA ASN A 84 -0.79 14.08 -6.86
C ASN A 84 -0.80 13.95 -5.33
N ARG A 85 -0.43 15.05 -4.66
CA ARG A 85 -0.38 15.12 -3.18
C ARG A 85 -1.74 14.96 -2.50
N ILE A 86 -2.83 15.29 -3.21
CA ILE A 86 -4.20 15.17 -2.69
C ILE A 86 -4.61 13.71 -2.67
N GLU A 87 -4.36 12.98 -3.76
CA GLU A 87 -4.60 11.54 -3.85
C GLU A 87 -3.79 10.79 -2.79
N ARG A 88 -2.47 11.06 -2.69
CA ARG A 88 -1.63 10.45 -1.65
C ARG A 88 -2.21 10.67 -0.26
N LYS A 89 -2.60 11.91 0.08
CA LYS A 89 -3.21 12.21 1.38
C LYS A 89 -4.49 11.42 1.61
N ARG A 90 -5.36 11.29 0.60
CA ARG A 90 -6.60 10.49 0.70
C ARG A 90 -6.28 9.01 0.97
N VAL A 91 -5.29 8.47 0.28
CA VAL A 91 -4.81 7.08 0.44
C VAL A 91 -4.26 6.86 1.85
N ASP A 92 -3.45 7.78 2.36
CA ASP A 92 -2.89 7.73 3.72
C ASP A 92 -3.99 7.75 4.80
N MET A 93 -4.99 8.63 4.64
CA MET A 93 -6.12 8.70 5.57
C MET A 93 -6.99 7.44 5.52
N LYS A 94 -7.13 6.83 4.34
CA LYS A 94 -7.83 5.55 4.20
C LYS A 94 -7.06 4.42 4.89
N PHE A 95 -5.74 4.39 4.76
CA PHE A 95 -4.88 3.42 5.46
C PHE A 95 -5.03 3.53 6.97
N HIS A 96 -5.00 4.75 7.52
CA HIS A 96 -5.31 4.99 8.92
C HIS A 96 -6.68 4.40 9.33
N SER A 97 -7.73 4.69 8.56
CA SER A 97 -9.07 4.18 8.84
C SER A 97 -9.13 2.65 8.76
N ASP A 98 -8.45 2.03 7.79
CA ASP A 98 -8.39 0.58 7.61
C ASP A 98 -7.66 -0.08 8.80
N LEU A 99 -6.56 0.50 9.31
CA LEU A 99 -5.86 0.00 10.50
C LEU A 99 -6.81 -0.12 11.70
N VAL A 100 -7.61 0.93 11.95
CA VAL A 100 -8.54 0.97 13.08
C VAL A 100 -9.71 0.01 12.86
N THR A 101 -10.34 0.08 11.68
CA THR A 101 -11.64 -0.58 11.44
C THR A 101 -11.52 -2.02 10.96
N LYS A 102 -10.42 -2.40 10.29
CA LYS A 102 -10.24 -3.74 9.70
C LYS A 102 -9.23 -4.60 10.45
N ALA A 103 -8.26 -3.99 11.12
CA ALA A 103 -7.22 -4.69 11.88
C ALA A 103 -7.32 -4.48 13.40
N GLY A 104 -8.22 -3.60 13.88
CA GLY A 104 -8.43 -3.36 15.31
C GLY A 104 -7.29 -2.61 15.98
N VAL A 105 -6.42 -1.95 15.21
CA VAL A 105 -5.29 -1.17 15.72
C VAL A 105 -5.83 0.04 16.47
N LYS A 106 -5.24 0.36 17.64
CA LYS A 106 -5.68 1.52 18.43
C LYS A 106 -5.42 2.82 17.68
N GLU A 107 -6.31 3.80 17.86
CA GLU A 107 -6.25 5.09 17.16
C GLU A 107 -4.87 5.77 17.22
N TRP A 108 -4.24 5.76 18.39
CA TRP A 108 -2.92 6.39 18.58
C TRP A 108 -1.80 5.66 17.82
N GLN A 109 -1.91 4.34 17.64
CA GLN A 109 -0.98 3.54 16.84
C GLN A 109 -1.22 3.80 15.36
N ALA A 110 -2.47 3.77 14.91
CA ALA A 110 -2.82 4.12 13.53
C ALA A 110 -2.34 5.52 13.16
N THR A 111 -2.41 6.49 14.09
CA THR A 111 -1.84 7.83 13.93
C THR A 111 -0.32 7.81 13.77
N ALA A 112 0.40 6.94 14.49
CA ALA A 112 1.84 6.77 14.32
C ALA A 112 2.20 6.16 12.96
N PHE A 113 1.46 5.14 12.51
CA PHE A 113 1.59 4.59 11.15
C PHE A 113 1.35 5.67 10.08
N LEU A 114 0.28 6.46 10.24
CA LEU A 114 -0.02 7.59 9.36
C LEU A 114 1.13 8.60 9.30
N ALA A 115 1.68 9.00 10.45
CA ALA A 115 2.83 9.90 10.49
C ALA A 115 4.04 9.30 9.75
N GLY A 116 4.30 8.01 9.95
CA GLY A 116 5.34 7.26 9.26
C GLY A 116 5.21 7.33 7.73
N VAL A 117 4.05 6.96 7.17
CA VAL A 117 3.85 6.95 5.70
C VAL A 117 3.81 8.37 5.11
N ARG A 118 3.35 9.37 5.88
CA ARG A 118 3.34 10.77 5.43
C ARG A 118 4.74 11.34 5.27
N ILE A 119 5.65 10.98 6.17
CA ILE A 119 7.05 11.39 6.15
C ILE A 119 7.83 10.52 5.16
N GLY A 120 7.85 9.20 5.38
CA GLY A 120 8.71 8.24 4.67
C GLY A 120 8.22 7.83 3.27
N GLY A 121 6.94 7.99 2.97
CA GLY A 121 6.33 7.56 1.71
C GLY A 121 6.36 8.61 0.59
N ALA A 122 7.14 9.68 0.73
CA ALA A 122 7.18 10.75 -0.26
C ALA A 122 7.79 10.27 -1.59
N GLU A 123 7.22 10.74 -2.70
CA GLU A 123 7.70 10.46 -4.07
C GLU A 123 9.18 10.80 -4.25
N ALA A 124 9.63 11.94 -3.71
CA ALA A 124 11.00 12.44 -3.82
C ALA A 124 12.08 11.51 -3.24
N PHE A 125 11.70 10.49 -2.47
CA PHE A 125 12.67 9.51 -1.94
C PHE A 125 12.94 8.35 -2.89
N GLY A 126 12.07 8.07 -3.87
CA GLY A 126 12.29 6.98 -4.84
C GLY A 126 12.50 5.59 -4.22
N LEU A 127 11.93 5.34 -3.03
CA LEU A 127 12.06 4.07 -2.33
C LEU A 127 11.05 3.06 -2.90
N SER A 128 11.24 1.77 -2.61
CA SER A 128 10.34 0.69 -3.04
C SER A 128 8.91 0.79 -2.48
N PHE A 129 8.68 1.74 -1.57
CA PHE A 129 7.40 2.08 -0.95
C PHE A 129 7.08 3.59 -1.05
N SER A 130 7.81 4.34 -1.87
CA SER A 130 7.51 5.75 -2.15
C SER A 130 6.30 5.87 -3.09
N TRP A 131 5.52 6.93 -2.96
CA TRP A 131 4.43 7.23 -3.88
C TRP A 131 4.89 7.15 -5.35
N GLY A 132 4.21 6.31 -6.13
CA GLY A 132 4.50 6.03 -7.54
C GLY A 132 5.53 4.94 -7.81
N PHE A 133 5.89 4.09 -6.83
CA PHE A 133 7.00 3.13 -6.99
C PHE A 133 6.84 2.11 -8.12
N ALA A 134 5.61 1.84 -8.57
CA ALA A 134 5.37 0.93 -9.68
C ALA A 134 5.54 1.62 -11.05
N HIS A 135 5.74 2.93 -11.12
CA HIS A 135 6.05 3.63 -12.36
C HIS A 135 7.48 3.29 -12.83
N LYS A 136 7.66 3.09 -14.13
CA LYS A 136 8.99 2.82 -14.72
C LYS A 136 9.94 4.01 -14.63
N ASN A 137 9.41 5.23 -14.64
CA ASN A 137 10.18 6.47 -14.74
C ASN A 137 10.37 7.19 -13.39
N GLN A 138 10.14 6.49 -12.27
CA GLN A 138 10.40 7.00 -10.93
C GLN A 138 11.89 6.90 -10.59
#